data_AF-A0A5N5TAU0-F1
#
_entry.id   AF-A0A5N5TAU0-F1
#
_cell.length_a   1.000
_cell.length_b   1.000
_cell.length_c   1.000
_cell.angle_alpha   90.00
_cell.angle_beta   90.00
_cell.angle_gamma   90.00
#
_symmetry.space_group_name_H-M   'P 1'
#
loop_
_entity.id
_entity.type
_entity.pdbx_description
1 polymer ?
#
loop_
_entity_poly.entity_id
_entity_poly.type
_entity_poly.pdbx_seq_one_letter_code
_entity_poly.pdbx_strand_id
1 'polypeptide(L)'
;REVVPSLFLSSSFNLQDPTTFYSVFTHITSSGISKRNAKPLQEKLFHYLEIIESDMSRQIARKSSAFFDTMMYLNAQMEQLKLNHKAVLTLRNGISNLKDEVVLKPMNILSLPRKKGNILSAMKKLENMRTVREVQSTIQLQLAHQEYASALDLISTTQDLLSSELSAIKGLRHLSSELQEHEKLIEKMIAAEFNKYIADDLNRPLSDLKDLLDEVILVFIS
;
A
#
# COMPACT_ATOMS: atom_id res chain seq x y z
N ARG A 1 -73.96 1.29 -38.42
CA ARG A 1 -73.33 1.74 -37.15
C ARG A 1 -73.09 3.23 -37.30
N GLU A 2 -73.87 4.07 -36.62
CA GLU A 2 -73.63 5.52 -36.64
C GLU A 2 -72.25 5.78 -36.02
N VAL A 3 -71.35 6.34 -36.82
CA VAL A 3 -70.01 6.72 -36.40
C VAL A 3 -70.12 8.15 -35.89
N VAL A 4 -69.57 8.42 -34.69
CA VAL A 4 -69.49 9.78 -34.17
C VAL A 4 -68.86 10.67 -35.24
N PRO A 5 -69.50 11.77 -35.68
CA PRO A 5 -68.95 12.64 -36.70
C PRO A 5 -67.54 13.11 -36.33
N SER A 6 -66.58 12.99 -37.24
CA SER A 6 -65.18 13.38 -37.03
C SER A 6 -65.01 14.87 -36.69
N LEU A 7 -66.03 15.69 -36.96
CA LEU A 7 -66.15 17.08 -36.50
C LEU A 7 -65.94 17.19 -34.97
N PHE A 8 -66.54 16.29 -34.19
CA PHE A 8 -66.42 16.26 -32.72
C PHE A 8 -65.05 15.75 -32.23
N LEU A 9 -64.27 15.09 -33.10
CA LEU A 9 -62.96 14.52 -32.79
C LEU A 9 -61.80 15.42 -33.27
N SER A 10 -62.11 16.59 -33.84
CA SER A 10 -61.13 17.53 -34.37
C SER A 10 -60.54 18.41 -33.25
N SER A 11 -59.22 18.60 -33.27
CA SER A 11 -58.53 19.47 -32.30
C SER A 11 -58.89 20.96 -32.41
N SER A 12 -59.60 21.35 -33.48
CA SER A 12 -60.07 22.70 -33.78
C SER A 12 -61.58 22.86 -33.55
N PHE A 13 -62.23 21.91 -32.87
CA PHE A 13 -63.65 22.00 -32.55
C PHE A 13 -63.93 23.21 -31.66
N ASN A 14 -64.65 24.19 -32.19
CA ASN A 14 -65.02 25.38 -31.44
C ASN A 14 -66.51 25.72 -31.66
N LEU A 15 -67.31 25.62 -30.61
CA LEU A 15 -68.74 25.97 -30.64
C LEU A 15 -68.98 27.48 -30.70
N GLN A 16 -67.95 28.32 -30.56
CA GLN A 16 -68.04 29.76 -30.76
C GLN A 16 -68.05 30.16 -32.24
N ASP A 17 -67.56 29.29 -33.14
CA ASP A 17 -67.67 29.52 -34.58
C ASP A 17 -69.11 29.21 -35.04
N PRO A 18 -69.84 30.20 -35.59
CA PRO A 18 -71.23 30.02 -36.02
C PRO A 18 -71.39 28.85 -37.00
N THR A 19 -70.41 28.60 -37.87
CA THR A 19 -70.51 27.52 -38.88
C THR A 19 -70.42 26.13 -38.25
N THR A 20 -69.59 25.98 -37.22
CA THR A 20 -69.47 24.75 -36.42
C THR A 20 -70.68 24.58 -35.49
N PHE A 21 -71.23 25.67 -34.95
CA PHE A 21 -72.43 25.64 -34.12
C PHE A 21 -73.68 25.20 -34.92
N TYR A 22 -73.91 25.77 -36.11
CA TYR A 22 -75.07 25.41 -36.94
C TYR A 22 -74.97 24.01 -37.56
N SER A 23 -73.76 23.49 -37.79
CA SER A 23 -73.56 22.12 -38.25
C SER A 23 -73.80 21.07 -37.17
N VAL A 24 -73.56 21.39 -35.89
CA VAL A 24 -73.89 20.54 -34.74
C VAL A 24 -75.36 20.69 -34.33
N PHE A 25 -75.88 21.92 -34.33
CA PHE A 25 -77.26 22.28 -33.99
C PHE A 25 -78.05 22.69 -35.24
N THR A 26 -78.27 21.73 -36.14
CA THR A 26 -79.01 21.95 -37.40
C THR A 26 -80.47 22.42 -37.24
N HIS A 27 -80.96 22.51 -35.99
CA HIS A 27 -82.33 22.86 -35.63
C HIS A 27 -82.49 24.27 -35.03
N ILE A 28 -81.39 25.00 -34.81
CA ILE A 28 -81.40 26.39 -34.39
C ILE A 28 -81.02 27.22 -35.61
N THR A 29 -81.96 27.97 -36.18
CA THR A 29 -81.66 28.99 -37.19
C THR A 29 -81.74 30.37 -36.53
N SER A 30 -81.18 31.39 -37.18
CA SER A 30 -81.18 32.79 -36.74
C SER A 30 -82.57 33.42 -36.51
N SER A 31 -83.65 32.65 -36.67
CA SER A 31 -85.05 33.09 -36.56
C SER A 31 -85.84 32.42 -35.42
N GLY A 32 -85.21 31.62 -34.54
CA GLY A 32 -85.83 31.12 -33.30
C GLY A 32 -85.71 29.61 -33.07
N ILE A 33 -85.96 29.17 -31.83
CA ILE A 33 -85.74 27.80 -31.35
C ILE A 33 -86.95 26.90 -31.65
N SER A 34 -86.80 25.91 -32.53
CA SER A 34 -87.80 24.85 -32.69
C SER A 34 -87.66 23.82 -31.57
N LYS A 35 -88.39 24.01 -30.46
CA LYS A 35 -88.37 23.14 -29.25
C LYS A 35 -88.67 21.65 -29.51
N ARG A 36 -89.23 21.29 -30.67
CA ARG A 36 -89.61 19.88 -31.00
C ARG A 36 -88.41 18.96 -31.27
N ASN A 37 -87.26 19.50 -31.65
CA ASN A 37 -86.11 18.71 -32.12
C ASN A 37 -84.92 18.70 -31.13
N ALA A 38 -85.06 19.32 -29.96
CA ALA A 38 -83.98 19.38 -28.95
C ALA A 38 -83.78 18.04 -28.20
N LYS A 39 -84.88 17.34 -27.88
CA LYS A 39 -84.84 16.00 -27.25
C LYS A 39 -84.10 14.95 -28.07
N PRO A 40 -84.40 14.75 -29.38
CA PRO A 40 -83.70 13.75 -30.18
C PRO A 40 -82.21 14.09 -30.39
N LEU A 41 -81.84 15.37 -30.39
CA LEU A 41 -80.43 15.78 -30.47
C LEU A 41 -79.66 15.47 -29.16
N GLN A 42 -80.29 15.71 -28.01
CA GLN A 42 -79.71 15.38 -26.72
C GLN A 42 -79.51 13.87 -26.57
N GLU A 43 -80.49 13.06 -26.98
CA GLU A 43 -80.39 11.60 -27.02
C GLU A 43 -79.27 11.14 -27.95
N LYS A 44 -79.10 11.81 -29.12
CA LYS A 44 -78.03 11.51 -30.06
C LYS A 44 -76.64 11.87 -29.52
N LEU A 45 -76.49 12.99 -28.82
CA LEU A 45 -75.23 13.36 -28.17
C LEU A 45 -74.90 12.43 -27.00
N PHE A 46 -75.90 12.04 -26.22
CA PHE A 46 -75.75 11.05 -25.15
C PHE A 46 -75.29 9.70 -25.72
N HIS A 47 -75.90 9.24 -26.82
CA HIS A 47 -75.48 8.03 -27.51
C HIS A 47 -74.03 8.11 -28.03
N TYR A 48 -73.61 9.26 -28.56
CA TYR A 48 -72.21 9.47 -28.94
C TYR A 48 -71.25 9.41 -27.75
N LEU A 49 -71.65 9.94 -26.59
CA LEU A 49 -70.86 9.88 -25.36
C LEU A 49 -70.72 8.42 -24.88
N GLU A 50 -71.80 7.64 -24.88
CA GLU A 50 -71.76 6.21 -24.53
C GLU A 50 -70.83 5.41 -25.47
N ILE A 51 -70.85 5.72 -26.78
CA ILE A 51 -69.95 5.08 -27.75
C ILE A 51 -68.49 5.42 -27.45
N ILE A 52 -68.17 6.69 -27.18
CA ILE A 52 -66.81 7.12 -26.86
C ILE A 52 -66.34 6.50 -25.54
N GLU A 53 -67.20 6.47 -24.52
CA GLU A 53 -66.87 5.89 -23.22
C GLU A 53 -66.60 4.38 -23.34
N SER A 54 -67.44 3.66 -24.10
CA SER A 54 -67.26 2.24 -24.36
C SER A 54 -65.98 1.96 -25.17
N ASP A 55 -65.70 2.77 -26.19
CA ASP A 55 -64.50 2.61 -27.02
C ASP A 55 -63.23 2.98 -26.26
N MET A 56 -63.24 4.05 -25.48
CA MET A 56 -62.13 4.46 -24.62
C MET A 56 -61.84 3.40 -23.56
N SER A 57 -62.87 2.86 -22.90
CA SER A 57 -62.72 1.78 -21.93
C SER A 57 -62.12 0.53 -22.58
N ARG A 58 -62.58 0.18 -23.79
CA ARG A 58 -62.03 -0.93 -24.57
C ARG A 58 -60.58 -0.69 -25.00
N GLN A 59 -60.23 0.52 -25.43
CA GLN A 59 -58.87 0.87 -25.81
C GLN A 59 -57.93 0.85 -24.61
N ILE A 60 -58.37 1.39 -23.46
CA ILE A 60 -57.62 1.33 -22.20
C ILE A 60 -57.40 -0.13 -21.79
N ALA A 61 -58.46 -0.95 -21.77
CA ALA A 61 -58.34 -2.37 -21.41
C ALA A 61 -57.41 -3.16 -22.35
N ARG A 62 -57.44 -2.86 -23.66
CA ARG A 62 -56.56 -3.50 -24.64
C ARG A 62 -55.09 -3.11 -24.47
N LYS A 63 -54.83 -1.82 -24.21
CA LYS A 63 -53.46 -1.32 -24.07
C LYS A 63 -52.87 -1.57 -22.68
N SER A 64 -53.70 -1.65 -21.65
CA SER A 64 -53.25 -1.83 -20.27
C SER A 64 -52.62 -3.19 -20.04
N SER A 65 -53.15 -4.28 -20.63
CA SER A 65 -52.59 -5.63 -20.49
C SER A 65 -51.12 -5.68 -20.93
N ALA A 66 -50.82 -5.25 -22.15
CA ALA A 66 -49.46 -5.27 -22.68
C ALA A 66 -48.50 -4.36 -21.86
N PHE A 67 -49.01 -3.24 -21.35
CA PHE A 67 -48.26 -2.36 -20.45
C PHE A 67 -47.93 -3.05 -19.11
N PHE A 68 -48.90 -3.72 -18.49
CA PHE A 68 -48.67 -4.45 -17.24
C PHE A 68 -47.77 -5.66 -17.43
N ASP A 69 -47.87 -6.38 -18.54
CA ASP A 69 -46.97 -7.48 -18.89
C ASP A 69 -45.52 -6.99 -19.01
N THR A 70 -45.33 -5.86 -19.71
CA THR A 70 -44.02 -5.20 -19.84
C THR A 70 -43.49 -4.73 -18.49
N MET A 71 -44.36 -4.19 -17.62
CA MET A 71 -44.00 -3.73 -16.29
C MET A 71 -43.61 -4.89 -15.35
N MET A 72 -44.34 -6.01 -15.40
CA MET A 72 -43.99 -7.23 -14.66
C MET A 72 -42.63 -7.77 -15.11
N TYR A 73 -42.39 -7.84 -16.43
CA TYR A 73 -41.11 -8.25 -16.98
C TYR A 73 -39.97 -7.34 -16.51
N LEU A 74 -40.16 -6.02 -16.58
CA LEU A 74 -39.17 -5.05 -16.12
C LEU A 74 -38.87 -5.22 -14.63
N ASN A 75 -39.89 -5.37 -13.79
CA ASN A 75 -39.70 -5.57 -12.36
C ASN A 75 -38.91 -6.85 -12.06
N ALA A 76 -39.20 -7.95 -12.77
CA ALA A 76 -38.44 -9.19 -12.64
C ALA A 76 -36.96 -9.00 -13.04
N GLN A 77 -36.69 -8.27 -14.12
CA GLN A 77 -35.31 -7.95 -14.53
C GLN A 77 -34.59 -7.05 -13.52
N MET A 78 -35.28 -6.07 -12.94
CA MET A 78 -34.72 -5.22 -11.90
C MET A 78 -34.36 -6.02 -10.65
N GLU A 79 -35.17 -7.02 -10.27
CA GLU A 79 -34.85 -7.90 -9.16
C GLU A 79 -33.62 -8.77 -9.44
N GLN A 80 -33.52 -9.37 -10.64
CA GLN A 80 -32.34 -10.12 -11.05
C GLN A 80 -31.08 -9.24 -11.09
N LEU A 81 -31.19 -8.00 -11.56
CA LEU A 81 -30.08 -7.06 -11.56
C LEU A 81 -29.60 -6.75 -10.13
N LYS A 82 -30.52 -6.58 -9.17
CA LYS A 82 -30.16 -6.39 -7.76
C LYS A 82 -29.42 -7.60 -7.18
N LEU A 83 -29.88 -8.82 -7.49
CA LEU A 83 -29.22 -10.05 -7.05
C LEU A 83 -27.82 -10.17 -7.66
N ASN A 84 -27.67 -9.92 -8.96
CA ASN A 84 -26.38 -9.94 -9.63
C ASN A 84 -25.43 -8.88 -9.07
N HIS A 85 -25.92 -7.67 -8.82
CA HIS A 85 -25.14 -6.62 -8.18
C HIS A 85 -24.63 -7.05 -6.81
N LYS A 86 -25.49 -7.66 -5.98
CA LYS A 86 -25.12 -8.21 -4.68
C LYS A 86 -24.07 -9.32 -4.81
N ALA A 87 -24.24 -10.25 -5.76
CA ALA A 87 -23.28 -11.32 -6.02
C ALA A 87 -21.90 -10.78 -6.44
N VAL A 88 -21.87 -9.77 -7.31
CA VAL A 88 -20.62 -9.10 -7.73
C VAL A 88 -19.95 -8.40 -6.56
N LEU A 89 -20.70 -7.72 -5.69
CA LEU A 89 -20.15 -7.11 -4.47
C LEU A 89 -19.55 -8.16 -3.54
N THR A 90 -20.26 -9.26 -3.28
CA THR A 90 -19.76 -10.36 -2.46
C THR A 90 -18.49 -10.98 -3.05
N LEU A 91 -18.46 -11.21 -4.37
CA LEU A 91 -17.29 -11.73 -5.07
C LEU A 91 -16.10 -10.76 -4.95
N ARG A 92 -16.31 -9.47 -5.19
CA ARG A 92 -15.25 -8.46 -5.09
C ARG A 92 -14.68 -8.38 -3.67
N ASN A 93 -15.52 -8.42 -2.66
CA ASN A 93 -15.10 -8.45 -1.27
C ASN A 93 -14.33 -9.74 -0.94
N GLY A 94 -14.80 -10.89 -1.44
CA GLY A 94 -14.11 -12.17 -1.31
C GLY A 94 -12.71 -12.16 -1.94
N ILE A 95 -12.57 -11.58 -3.14
CA ILE A 95 -11.27 -11.44 -3.82
C ILE A 95 -10.34 -10.50 -3.02
N SER A 96 -10.86 -9.40 -2.47
CA SER A 96 -10.06 -8.50 -1.63
C SER A 96 -9.56 -9.20 -0.37
N ASN A 97 -10.44 -9.91 0.33
CA ASN A 97 -10.08 -10.66 1.53
C ASN A 97 -9.07 -11.77 1.20
N LEU A 98 -9.27 -12.48 0.10
CA LEU A 98 -8.34 -13.52 -0.38
C LEU A 98 -6.96 -12.93 -0.66
N LYS A 99 -6.88 -11.77 -1.32
CA LYS A 99 -5.62 -11.08 -1.57
C LYS A 99 -4.91 -10.75 -0.25
N ASP A 100 -5.64 -10.24 0.74
CA ASP A 100 -5.04 -9.86 2.02
C ASP A 100 -4.57 -11.10 2.80
N GLU A 101 -5.37 -12.17 2.84
CA GLU A 101 -5.04 -13.38 3.59
C GLU A 101 -4.00 -14.28 2.92
N VAL A 102 -4.10 -14.48 1.61
CA VAL A 102 -3.28 -15.46 0.88
C VAL A 102 -2.04 -14.84 0.27
N VAL A 103 -2.06 -13.54 -0.05
CA VAL A 103 -0.89 -12.89 -0.69
C VAL A 103 -0.13 -12.05 0.32
N LEU A 104 -0.79 -11.08 0.98
CA LEU A 104 -0.07 -10.12 1.82
C LEU A 104 0.47 -10.75 3.10
N LYS A 105 -0.32 -11.55 3.82
CA LYS A 105 0.15 -12.20 5.07
C LYS A 105 1.35 -13.12 4.81
N PRO A 106 1.35 -14.05 3.83
CA PRO A 106 2.49 -14.91 3.58
C PRO A 106 3.69 -14.13 3.02
N MET A 107 3.48 -13.11 2.20
CA MET A 107 4.56 -12.25 1.72
C MET A 107 5.26 -11.52 2.88
N ASN A 108 4.49 -11.03 3.86
CA ASN A 108 5.04 -10.46 5.09
C ASN A 108 5.83 -11.50 5.88
N ILE A 109 5.32 -12.72 6.02
CA ILE A 109 6.02 -13.82 6.70
C ILE A 109 7.34 -14.16 5.98
N LEU A 110 7.33 -14.24 4.65
CA LEU A 110 8.54 -14.47 3.85
C LEU A 110 9.55 -13.32 3.96
N SER A 111 9.08 -12.09 4.23
CA SER A 111 9.98 -10.95 4.47
C SER A 111 10.66 -10.97 5.84
N LEU A 112 10.07 -11.63 6.85
CA LEU A 112 10.58 -11.64 8.23
C LEU A 112 11.98 -12.25 8.35
N PRO A 113 12.30 -13.42 7.75
CA PRO A 113 13.66 -13.96 7.77
C PRO A 113 14.69 -13.02 7.15
N ARG A 114 14.35 -12.31 6.07
CA ARG A 114 15.25 -11.32 5.45
C ARG A 114 15.50 -10.15 6.40
N LYS A 115 14.46 -9.61 7.03
CA LYS A 115 14.60 -8.55 8.05
C LYS A 115 15.44 -9.03 9.22
N LYS A 116 15.20 -10.24 9.73
CA LYS A 116 15.99 -10.85 10.79
C LYS A 116 17.46 -11.00 10.38
N GLY A 117 17.74 -11.49 9.18
CA GLY A 117 19.10 -11.61 8.65
C GLY A 117 19.81 -10.26 8.55
N ASN A 118 19.11 -9.22 8.07
CA ASN A 118 19.65 -7.87 8.01
C ASN A 118 19.96 -7.31 9.41
N ILE A 119 19.06 -7.52 10.38
CA ILE A 119 19.26 -7.09 11.77
C ILE A 119 20.46 -7.84 12.38
N LEU A 120 20.55 -9.15 12.20
CA LEU A 120 21.68 -9.94 12.71
C LEU A 120 23.01 -9.51 12.08
N SER A 121 23.03 -9.23 10.78
CA SER A 121 24.21 -8.69 10.10
C SER A 121 24.59 -7.32 10.65
N ALA A 122 23.62 -6.44 10.89
CA ALA A 122 23.86 -5.14 11.51
C ALA A 122 24.38 -5.27 12.95
N MET A 123 23.82 -6.19 13.74
CA MET A 123 24.28 -6.47 15.10
C MET A 123 25.72 -6.99 15.11
N LYS A 124 26.08 -7.95 14.24
CA LYS A 124 27.46 -8.43 14.09
C LYS A 124 28.42 -7.28 13.79
N LYS A 125 28.04 -6.38 12.89
CA LYS A 125 28.85 -5.19 12.58
C LYS A 125 29.02 -4.27 13.77
N LEU A 126 27.96 -4.02 14.54
CA LEU A 126 28.02 -3.18 15.74
C LEU A 126 28.88 -3.82 16.84
N GLU A 127 28.81 -5.14 16.99
CA GLU A 127 29.66 -5.90 17.91
C GLU A 127 31.13 -5.80 17.51
N ASN A 128 31.44 -6.00 16.23
CA ASN A 128 32.78 -5.78 15.70
C ASN A 128 33.27 -4.32 15.90
N MET A 129 32.39 -3.33 15.76
CA MET A 129 32.74 -1.93 16.05
C MET A 129 33.07 -1.71 17.53
N ARG A 130 32.37 -2.41 18.42
CA ARG A 130 32.61 -2.37 19.85
C ARG A 130 33.95 -3.02 20.21
N THR A 131 34.25 -4.20 19.67
CA THR A 131 35.53 -4.90 19.94
C THR A 131 36.70 -4.05 19.48
N VAL A 132 36.62 -3.46 18.28
CA VAL A 132 37.62 -2.54 17.74
C VAL A 132 37.89 -1.36 18.68
N ARG A 133 36.84 -0.77 19.27
CA ARG A 133 36.97 0.32 20.25
C ARG A 133 37.60 -0.17 21.57
N GLU A 134 37.23 -1.36 22.03
CA GLU A 134 37.79 -1.95 23.25
C GLU A 134 39.29 -2.24 23.07
N VAL A 135 39.70 -2.82 21.93
CA VAL A 135 41.12 -3.09 21.63
C VAL A 135 41.98 -1.82 21.64
N GLN A 136 41.48 -0.69 21.15
CA GLN A 136 42.21 0.59 21.19
C GLN A 136 42.59 0.98 22.64
N SER A 137 41.71 0.75 23.61
CA SER A 137 42.01 0.99 25.03
C SER A 137 42.94 -0.09 25.63
N THR A 138 42.81 -1.34 25.20
CA THR A 138 43.65 -2.45 25.66
C THR A 138 45.10 -2.32 25.18
N ILE A 139 45.33 -1.87 23.93
CA ILE A 139 46.68 -1.62 23.41
C ILE A 139 47.41 -0.62 24.31
N GLN A 140 46.77 0.50 24.67
CA GLN A 140 47.40 1.49 25.56
C GLN A 140 47.79 0.89 26.92
N LEU A 141 46.97 0.00 27.47
CA LEU A 141 47.26 -0.69 28.71
C LEU A 141 48.43 -1.67 28.58
N GLN A 142 48.49 -2.46 27.50
CA GLN A 142 49.58 -3.42 27.29
C GLN A 142 50.92 -2.75 27.04
N LEU A 143 50.93 -1.59 26.35
CA LEU A 143 52.14 -0.77 26.22
C LEU A 143 52.67 -0.31 27.58
N ALA A 144 51.79 0.00 28.53
CA ALA A 144 52.20 0.37 29.89
C ALA A 144 52.81 -0.81 30.67
N HIS A 145 52.39 -2.05 30.37
CA HIS A 145 52.90 -3.28 30.99
C HIS A 145 54.06 -3.93 30.20
N GLN A 146 54.55 -3.28 29.13
CA GLN A 146 55.62 -3.79 28.27
C GLN A 146 55.30 -5.13 27.55
N GLU A 147 54.02 -5.47 27.41
CA GLU A 147 53.58 -6.68 26.71
C GLU A 147 53.47 -6.44 25.19
N TYR A 148 54.60 -6.15 24.54
CA TYR A 148 54.62 -5.71 23.15
C TYR A 148 54.17 -6.78 22.13
N ALA A 149 54.51 -8.05 22.38
CA ALA A 149 54.11 -9.16 21.50
C ALA A 149 52.58 -9.33 21.46
N SER A 150 51.94 -9.34 22.64
CA SER A 150 50.49 -9.41 22.77
C SER A 150 49.79 -8.21 22.13
N ALA A 151 50.37 -7.01 22.25
CA ALA A 151 49.85 -5.79 21.64
C ALA A 151 49.91 -5.84 20.11
N LEU A 152 51.01 -6.34 19.53
CA LEU A 152 51.16 -6.50 18.08
C LEU A 152 50.16 -7.50 17.50
N ASP A 153 49.93 -8.63 18.18
CA ASP A 153 48.92 -9.62 17.76
C ASP A 153 47.51 -9.02 17.76
N LEU A 154 47.18 -8.23 18.78
CA LEU A 154 45.89 -7.52 18.88
C LEU A 154 45.75 -6.43 17.80
N ILE A 155 46.82 -5.72 17.46
CA ILE A 155 46.84 -4.74 16.37
C ILE A 155 46.58 -5.44 15.03
N SER A 156 47.31 -6.53 14.75
CA SER A 156 47.18 -7.28 13.49
C SER A 156 45.77 -7.85 13.31
N THR A 157 45.25 -8.54 14.33
CA THR A 157 43.87 -9.09 14.29
C THR A 157 42.80 -8.00 14.14
N THR A 158 43.02 -6.82 14.72
CA THR A 158 42.08 -5.70 14.59
C THR A 158 42.14 -5.06 13.19
N GLN A 159 43.34 -4.95 12.59
CA GLN A 159 43.50 -4.50 11.21
C GLN A 159 42.83 -5.45 10.20
N ASP A 160 42.94 -6.76 10.41
CA ASP A 160 42.27 -7.78 9.60
C ASP A 160 40.74 -7.70 9.70
N LEU A 161 40.22 -7.48 10.92
CA LEU A 161 38.79 -7.30 11.16
C LEU A 161 38.26 -6.00 10.53
N LEU A 162 39.04 -4.91 10.58
CA LEU A 162 38.74 -3.63 9.94
C LEU A 162 38.68 -3.75 8.40
N SER A 163 39.64 -4.47 7.80
CA SER A 163 39.73 -4.61 6.34
C SER A 163 38.72 -5.60 5.76
N SER A 164 38.33 -6.63 6.50
CA SER A 164 37.36 -7.64 6.06
C SER A 164 35.91 -7.21 6.29
N GLU A 165 35.51 -7.02 7.55
CA GLU A 165 34.11 -6.91 7.95
C GLU A 165 33.62 -5.44 8.03
N LEU A 166 34.54 -4.48 8.17
CA LEU A 166 34.23 -3.05 8.42
C LEU A 166 34.76 -2.10 7.33
N SER A 167 35.30 -2.61 6.23
CA SER A 167 35.89 -1.80 5.14
C SER A 167 34.91 -0.81 4.49
N ALA A 168 33.61 -1.12 4.52
CA ALA A 168 32.55 -0.24 4.02
C ALA A 168 32.27 0.98 4.94
N ILE A 169 32.72 0.95 6.20
CA ILE A 169 32.45 1.99 7.20
C ILE A 169 33.53 3.07 7.10
N LYS A 170 33.25 4.12 6.32
CA LYS A 170 34.17 5.27 6.16
C LYS A 170 34.57 5.91 7.48
N GLY A 171 33.68 5.88 8.47
CA GLY A 171 33.90 6.45 9.79
C GLY A 171 35.05 5.79 10.56
N LEU A 172 35.46 4.56 10.25
CA LEU A 172 36.51 3.83 10.99
C LEU A 172 37.85 3.80 10.25
N ARG A 173 37.94 4.46 9.09
CA ARG A 173 39.16 4.46 8.30
C ARG A 173 40.34 5.13 9.01
N HIS A 174 40.06 6.14 9.85
CA HIS A 174 41.09 6.81 10.65
C HIS A 174 41.75 5.84 11.64
N LEU A 175 40.98 4.91 12.20
CA LEU A 175 41.48 3.97 13.19
C LEU A 175 42.52 2.99 12.63
N SER A 176 42.40 2.62 11.34
CA SER A 176 43.45 1.86 10.66
C SER A 176 44.78 2.62 10.63
N SER A 177 44.74 3.94 10.46
CA SER A 177 45.93 4.80 10.50
C SER A 177 46.47 4.92 11.93
N GLU A 178 45.60 5.08 12.92
CA GLU A 178 45.99 5.14 14.34
C GLU A 178 46.66 3.83 14.80
N LEU A 179 46.12 2.67 14.40
CA LEU A 179 46.72 1.36 14.72
C LEU A 179 48.13 1.22 14.11
N GLN A 180 48.33 1.73 12.90
CA GLN A 180 49.65 1.75 12.26
C GLN A 180 50.63 2.71 12.97
N GLU A 181 50.12 3.80 13.56
CA GLU A 181 50.94 4.68 14.39
C GLU A 181 51.31 4.04 15.73
N HIS A 182 50.39 3.28 16.36
CA HIS A 182 50.67 2.49 17.56
C HIS A 182 51.75 1.42 17.30
N GLU A 183 51.71 0.75 16.15
CA GLU A 183 52.74 -0.19 15.73
C GLU A 183 54.14 0.46 15.65
N LYS A 184 54.24 1.64 15.00
CA LYS A 184 55.50 2.42 14.95
C LYS A 184 55.95 2.90 16.32
N LEU A 185 55.02 3.16 17.25
CA LEU A 185 55.34 3.54 18.62
C LEU A 185 55.96 2.37 19.37
N ILE A 186 55.40 1.16 19.20
CA ILE A 186 55.95 -0.08 19.78
C ILE A 186 57.40 -0.28 19.31
N GLU A 187 57.66 -0.16 18.01
CA GLU A 187 59.01 -0.28 17.46
C GLU A 187 60.00 0.67 18.16
N LYS A 188 59.59 1.93 18.37
CA LYS A 188 60.42 2.93 19.06
C LYS A 188 60.61 2.61 20.55
N MET A 189 59.57 2.13 21.23
CA MET A 189 59.65 1.75 22.65
C MET A 189 60.59 0.56 22.86
N ILE A 190 60.45 -0.50 22.05
CA ILE A 190 61.34 -1.66 22.09
C ILE A 190 62.78 -1.25 21.79
N ALA A 191 63.00 -0.41 20.77
CA ALA A 191 64.34 0.07 20.44
C ALA A 191 64.95 0.91 21.58
N ALA A 192 64.16 1.77 22.23
CA ALA A 192 64.62 2.56 23.37
C ALA A 192 64.95 1.68 24.58
N GLU A 193 64.13 0.67 24.86
CA GLU A 193 64.34 -0.27 25.95
C GLU A 193 65.55 -1.17 25.70
N PHE A 194 65.73 -1.64 24.47
CA PHE A 194 66.93 -2.37 24.06
C PHE A 194 68.19 -1.51 24.21
N ASN A 195 68.17 -0.26 23.74
CA ASN A 195 69.31 0.65 23.90
C ASN A 195 69.62 0.94 25.37
N LYS A 196 68.59 1.10 26.20
CA LYS A 196 68.76 1.26 27.64
C LYS A 196 69.39 0.02 28.26
N TYR A 197 68.89 -1.17 27.92
CA TYR A 197 69.44 -2.43 28.42
C TYR A 197 70.92 -2.60 28.03
N ILE A 198 71.27 -2.32 26.77
CA ILE A 198 72.66 -2.37 26.28
C ILE A 198 73.53 -1.32 26.97
N ALA A 199 73.03 -0.10 27.19
CA ALA A 199 73.76 0.94 27.90
C ALA A 199 73.97 0.60 29.39
N ASP A 200 72.98 -0.01 30.03
CA ASP A 200 73.06 -0.47 31.42
C ASP A 200 74.03 -1.67 31.55
N ASP A 201 74.00 -2.62 30.59
CA ASP A 201 74.91 -3.77 30.53
C ASP A 201 76.37 -3.35 30.26
N LEU A 202 76.60 -2.42 29.32
CA LEU A 202 77.93 -1.90 29.00
C LEU A 202 78.51 -0.99 30.10
N ASN A 203 77.68 -0.29 30.87
CA ASN A 203 78.11 0.53 32.00
C ASN A 203 78.19 -0.25 33.33
N ARG A 204 77.98 -1.57 33.30
CA ARG A 204 78.07 -2.42 34.48
C ARG A 204 79.53 -2.48 34.99
N PRO A 205 79.79 -2.23 36.29
CA PRO A 205 81.15 -2.30 36.82
C PRO A 205 81.72 -3.71 36.73
N LEU A 206 83.01 -3.82 36.38
CA LEU A 206 83.76 -5.09 36.18
C LEU A 206 83.71 -6.07 37.37
N SER A 207 83.29 -5.64 38.56
CA SER A 207 83.09 -6.51 39.73
C SER A 207 81.98 -7.53 39.52
N ASP A 208 80.92 -7.15 38.81
CA ASP A 208 79.74 -7.99 38.57
C ASP A 208 79.94 -9.04 37.46
N LEU A 209 80.92 -8.82 36.58
CA LEU A 209 81.32 -9.77 35.54
C LEU A 209 81.97 -11.02 36.13
N LYS A 210 82.50 -10.92 37.36
CA LYS A 210 83.13 -12.02 38.09
C LYS A 210 82.09 -13.02 38.61
N ASP A 211 80.97 -12.52 39.13
CA ASP A 211 79.85 -13.36 39.60
C ASP A 211 79.13 -14.06 38.44
N LEU A 212 79.04 -13.41 37.27
CA LEU A 212 78.45 -14.01 36.06
C LEU A 212 79.34 -15.08 35.40
N LEU A 213 80.67 -14.93 35.47
CA LEU A 213 81.59 -15.96 34.99
C LEU A 213 81.48 -17.23 35.83
N ASP A 214 81.35 -17.09 37.16
CA ASP A 214 81.17 -18.23 38.07
C ASP A 214 79.81 -18.92 37.85
N GLU A 215 78.74 -18.17 37.54
CA GLU A 215 77.40 -18.72 37.26
C GLU A 215 77.33 -19.44 35.89
N VAL A 216 77.98 -18.91 34.85
CA VAL A 216 78.04 -19.54 33.51
C VAL A 216 78.94 -20.79 33.53
N ILE A 217 80.03 -20.79 34.29
CA ILE A 217 80.89 -21.97 34.47
C ILE A 217 80.14 -23.09 35.21
N LEU A 218 79.27 -22.76 36.18
CA LEU A 218 78.44 -23.73 36.90
C LEU A 218 77.37 -24.38 36.00
N VAL A 219 76.80 -23.64 35.04
CA VAL A 219 75.82 -24.19 34.08
C VAL A 219 76.47 -25.07 33.01
N PHE A 220 77.75 -24.85 32.68
CA PHE A 220 78.48 -25.69 31.72
C PHE A 220 79.15 -26.95 32.33
N ILE A 221 79.15 -27.10 33.67
CA ILE A 221 79.77 -28.24 34.38
C ILE A 221 78.72 -29.20 35.02
N SER A 222 77.42 -28.87 34.99
CA SER A 222 76.31 -29.82 35.30
C SER A 222 75.65 -30.37 34.05
#